data_AF-A0A932I3R0-F1
#
_entry.id   AF-A0A932I3R0-F1
#
_cell.length_a   1.000
_cell.length_b   1.000
_cell.length_c   1.000
_cell.angle_alpha   90.00
_cell.angle_beta   90.00
_cell.angle_gamma   90.00
#
_symmetry.space_group_name_H-M   'P 1'
#
loop_
_entity.id
_entity.type
_entity.pdbx_description
1 polymer ?
#
loop_
_entity_poly.entity_id
_entity_poly.type
_entity_poly.pdbx_seq_one_letter_code
_entity_poly.pdbx_strand_id
1 'polypeptide(L)'
;MAYKYDIFISYRRDNLTRKWIETHLVPLLEHHINLELGRKPIIYIDTLLENGTTWPIALGNALGASRTIIPLWTKTFLNSEWCSCEIGHMLEREKKNGYRTIEKPGGLVFPTVIHDGETMPISLTTIQKFEIQECYNVRMSVDSPKAEILDDRLRPLGRDIADAINNAPTWKQDWQIDAVNSFVKQFHIREESMQSQPPKFSI
;
A
#
# COMPACT_ATOMS: atom_id res chain seq x y z
N MET A 1 18.86 12.75 -1.06
CA MET A 1 17.48 12.59 -0.54
C MET A 1 17.29 11.13 -0.14
N ALA A 2 16.46 10.86 0.86
CA ALA A 2 16.24 9.54 1.43
C ALA A 2 14.74 9.22 1.43
N TYR A 3 14.40 7.94 1.63
CA TYR A 3 13.02 7.52 1.89
C TYR A 3 12.40 8.34 3.03
N LYS A 4 11.13 8.76 2.86
CA LYS A 4 10.33 9.43 3.90
C LYS A 4 9.52 8.43 4.71
N TYR A 5 9.13 7.32 4.10
CA TYR A 5 8.30 6.30 4.70
C TYR A 5 8.99 4.94 4.58
N ASP A 6 8.79 4.10 5.59
CA ASP A 6 9.17 2.70 5.51
C ASP A 6 8.10 1.93 4.73
N ILE A 7 6.83 2.18 5.02
CA ILE A 7 5.71 1.35 4.56
C ILE A 7 4.64 2.24 3.93
N PHE A 8 4.15 1.85 2.76
CA PHE A 8 2.92 2.38 2.16
C PHE A 8 1.79 1.36 2.31
N ILE A 9 0.70 1.70 2.98
CA ILE A 9 -0.50 0.85 3.06
C ILE A 9 -1.49 1.31 1.98
N SER A 10 -1.72 0.43 1.00
CA SER A 10 -2.68 0.62 -0.09
C SER A 10 -3.94 -0.17 0.20
N TYR A 11 -5.11 0.46 0.06
CA TYR A 11 -6.40 -0.20 0.27
C TYR A 11 -7.49 0.48 -0.53
N ARG A 12 -8.61 -0.23 -0.78
CA ARG A 12 -9.78 0.40 -1.37
C ARG A 12 -10.39 1.37 -0.36
N ARG A 13 -10.43 2.65 -0.73
CA ARG A 13 -10.96 3.71 0.13
C ARG A 13 -12.39 3.42 0.58
N ASP A 14 -12.51 3.20 1.88
CA ASP A 14 -13.74 3.01 2.63
C ASP A 14 -13.47 3.44 4.08
N ASN A 15 -14.40 4.18 4.68
CA ASN A 15 -14.21 4.75 6.02
C ASN A 15 -14.14 3.69 7.11
N LEU A 16 -14.88 2.59 6.97
CA LEU A 16 -14.89 1.51 7.94
C LEU A 16 -13.59 0.71 7.89
N THR A 17 -13.10 0.43 6.67
CA THR A 17 -11.81 -0.22 6.42
C THR A 17 -10.68 0.64 6.97
N ARG A 18 -10.67 1.94 6.68
CA ARG A 18 -9.69 2.89 7.23
C ARG A 18 -9.65 2.85 8.75
N LYS A 19 -10.82 2.94 9.39
CA LYS A 19 -10.92 2.88 10.86
C LYS A 19 -10.33 1.57 11.39
N TRP A 20 -10.61 0.44 10.74
CA TRP A 20 -10.04 -0.85 11.13
C TRP A 20 -8.51 -0.87 10.98
N ILE A 21 -7.97 -0.30 9.90
CA ILE A 21 -6.52 -0.17 9.69
C ILE A 21 -5.88 0.64 10.82
N GLU A 22 -6.40 1.83 11.09
CA GLU A 22 -5.85 2.75 12.09
C GLU A 22 -6.00 2.22 13.52
N THR A 23 -7.08 1.50 13.81
CA THR A 23 -7.40 1.02 15.17
C THR A 23 -6.72 -0.31 15.49
N HIS A 24 -6.58 -1.21 14.52
CA HIS A 24 -6.15 -2.58 14.77
C HIS A 24 -4.89 -2.97 14.02
N LEU A 25 -4.86 -2.80 12.69
CA LEU A 25 -3.74 -3.29 11.88
C LEU A 25 -2.44 -2.54 12.18
N VAL A 26 -2.47 -1.21 12.08
CA VAL A 26 -1.27 -0.38 12.17
C VAL A 26 -0.61 -0.43 13.56
N PRO A 27 -1.34 -0.32 14.68
CA PRO A 27 -0.71 -0.39 16.00
C PRO A 27 0.03 -1.72 16.25
N LEU A 28 -0.59 -2.85 15.88
CA LEU A 28 0.00 -4.18 16.05
C LEU A 28 1.18 -4.39 15.10
N LEU A 29 1.03 -4.03 13.83
CA LEU A 29 2.09 -4.16 12.85
C LEU A 29 3.30 -3.25 13.19
N GLU A 30 3.05 -2.01 13.60
CA GLU A 30 4.08 -1.08 14.05
C GLU A 30 4.85 -1.64 15.25
N HIS A 31 4.14 -2.27 16.20
CA HIS A 31 4.76 -2.91 17.36
C HIS A 31 5.75 -4.00 16.93
N HIS A 32 5.32 -4.97 16.12
CA HIS A 32 6.18 -6.07 15.66
C HIS A 32 7.38 -5.55 14.86
N ILE A 33 7.16 -4.62 13.93
CA ILE A 33 8.25 -4.08 13.11
C ILE A 33 9.23 -3.27 13.96
N ASN A 34 8.76 -2.54 14.98
CA ASN A 34 9.62 -1.80 15.89
C ASN A 34 10.55 -2.74 16.67
N LEU A 35 10.05 -3.89 17.13
CA LEU A 35 10.87 -4.89 17.82
C LEU A 35 12.00 -5.42 16.92
N GLU A 36 11.73 -5.60 15.63
CA GLU A 36 12.69 -6.12 14.66
C GLU A 36 13.69 -5.03 14.17
N LEU A 37 13.24 -3.78 14.03
CA LEU A 37 14.10 -2.67 13.58
C LEU A 37 14.86 -1.96 14.70
N GLY A 38 14.43 -2.10 15.95
CA GLY A 38 14.92 -1.27 17.07
C GLY A 38 14.52 0.21 16.97
N ARG A 39 13.59 0.55 16.06
CA ARG A 39 13.01 1.89 15.90
C ARG A 39 11.59 1.79 15.38
N LYS A 40 10.77 2.79 15.71
CA LYS A 40 9.42 2.92 15.16
C LYS A 40 9.48 3.08 13.62
N PRO A 41 8.75 2.26 12.84
CA PRO A 41 8.65 2.46 11.40
C PRO A 41 7.78 3.68 11.07
N ILE A 42 8.06 4.34 9.95
CA ILE A 42 7.24 5.44 9.45
C ILE A 42 6.25 4.89 8.42
N ILE A 43 4.97 4.85 8.78
CA ILE A 43 3.91 4.25 7.96
C ILE A 43 3.08 5.36 7.31
N TYR A 44 2.92 5.29 6.00
CA TYR A 44 1.96 6.09 5.25
C TYR A 44 0.73 5.22 4.96
N ILE A 45 -0.43 5.65 5.43
CA ILE A 45 -1.72 5.06 5.08
C ILE A 45 -2.31 5.94 3.98
N ASP A 46 -2.77 5.36 2.86
CA ASP A 46 -3.45 6.12 1.81
C ASP A 46 -4.70 6.84 2.39
N THR A 47 -4.52 8.09 2.79
CA THR A 47 -5.51 8.92 3.46
C THR A 47 -5.53 10.32 2.88
N LEU A 48 -6.67 11.00 3.11
CA LEU A 48 -7.06 12.29 2.57
C LEU A 48 -5.93 13.31 2.50
N LEU A 49 -5.85 13.94 1.34
CA LEU A 49 -5.09 15.15 1.14
C LEU A 49 -5.70 16.31 1.88
N GLU A 50 -4.84 17.23 2.26
CA GLU A 50 -5.22 18.59 2.60
C GLU A 50 -5.96 19.24 1.41
N ASN A 51 -7.02 19.98 1.73
CA ASN A 51 -7.79 20.75 0.76
C ASN A 51 -6.83 21.62 -0.08
N GLY A 52 -6.91 21.51 -1.41
CA GLY A 52 -6.07 22.28 -2.35
C GLY A 52 -4.82 21.57 -2.88
N THR A 53 -4.52 20.35 -2.42
CA THR A 53 -3.39 19.57 -2.96
C THR A 53 -3.80 18.74 -4.20
N THR A 54 -3.00 18.80 -5.26
CA THR A 54 -3.20 17.94 -6.45
C THR A 54 -2.98 16.48 -6.10
N TRP A 55 -4.07 15.71 -6.11
CA TRP A 55 -4.07 14.38 -5.52
C TRP A 55 -3.10 13.35 -6.11
N PRO A 56 -2.97 13.27 -7.44
CA PRO A 56 -1.98 12.41 -8.08
C PRO A 56 -0.53 12.70 -7.66
N ILE A 57 -0.19 13.97 -7.42
CA ILE A 57 1.17 14.40 -7.08
C ILE A 57 1.55 13.93 -5.68
N ALA A 58 0.68 14.15 -4.71
CA ALA A 58 0.92 13.73 -3.34
C ALA A 58 0.99 12.20 -3.20
N LEU A 59 0.12 11.48 -3.91
CA LEU A 59 0.16 10.01 -3.93
C LEU A 59 1.46 9.48 -4.53
N GLY A 60 1.88 10.01 -5.69
CA GLY A 60 3.15 9.64 -6.32
C GLY A 60 4.36 9.96 -5.45
N ASN A 61 4.35 11.11 -4.77
CA ASN A 61 5.40 11.49 -3.84
C ASN A 61 5.50 10.56 -2.64
N ALA A 62 4.36 10.15 -2.07
CA ALA A 62 4.32 9.23 -0.94
C ALA A 62 4.84 7.85 -1.35
N LEU A 63 4.28 7.25 -2.40
CA LEU A 63 4.70 5.94 -2.91
C LEU A 63 6.17 5.90 -3.33
N GLY A 64 6.62 6.93 -4.06
CA GLY A 64 8.02 7.06 -4.48
C GLY A 64 8.99 7.27 -3.31
N ALA A 65 8.49 7.71 -2.15
CA ALA A 65 9.27 7.88 -0.92
C ALA A 65 9.11 6.74 0.10
N SER A 66 8.34 5.69 -0.21
CA SER A 66 8.17 4.51 0.64
C SER A 66 9.13 3.38 0.26
N ARG A 67 9.66 2.62 1.23
CA ARG A 67 10.51 1.45 0.97
C ARG A 67 9.71 0.26 0.47
N THR A 68 8.62 -0.07 1.17
CA THR A 68 7.75 -1.22 0.89
C THR A 68 6.30 -0.80 0.72
N ILE A 69 5.47 -1.71 0.20
CA ILE A 69 4.01 -1.55 0.07
C ILE A 69 3.27 -2.77 0.61
N ILE A 70 2.18 -2.52 1.32
CA ILE A 70 1.23 -3.51 1.80
C ILE A 70 -0.12 -3.22 1.14
N PRO A 71 -0.46 -3.88 0.03
CA PRO A 71 -1.80 -3.82 -0.53
C PRO A 71 -2.75 -4.72 0.27
N LEU A 72 -3.79 -4.11 0.85
CA LEU A 72 -4.87 -4.78 1.57
C LEU A 72 -5.94 -5.25 0.59
N TRP A 73 -5.84 -6.52 0.21
CA TRP A 73 -6.61 -7.10 -0.86
C TRP A 73 -8.07 -7.39 -0.46
N THR A 74 -8.96 -6.92 -1.31
CA THR A 74 -10.39 -7.23 -1.32
C THR A 74 -10.83 -7.47 -2.76
N LYS A 75 -12.02 -8.03 -2.96
CA LYS A 75 -12.60 -8.22 -4.30
C LYS A 75 -12.72 -6.92 -5.10
N THR A 76 -12.85 -5.80 -4.40
CA THR A 76 -13.02 -4.47 -5.01
C THR A 76 -11.72 -3.67 -5.09
N PHE A 77 -10.59 -4.27 -4.70
CA PHE A 77 -9.29 -3.58 -4.68
C PHE A 77 -8.90 -3.08 -6.07
N LEU A 78 -8.97 -3.94 -7.08
CA LEU A 78 -8.64 -3.59 -8.47
C LEU A 78 -9.70 -2.76 -9.20
N ASN A 79 -10.86 -2.52 -8.58
CA ASN A 79 -11.82 -1.54 -9.13
C ASN A 79 -11.27 -0.10 -9.04
N SER A 80 -10.17 0.10 -8.30
CA SER A 80 -9.40 1.33 -8.26
C SER A 80 -8.15 1.18 -9.13
N GLU A 81 -8.14 1.85 -10.29
CA GLU A 81 -6.96 1.90 -11.17
C GLU A 81 -5.72 2.43 -10.44
N TRP A 82 -5.93 3.31 -9.45
CA TRP A 82 -4.88 3.85 -8.59
C TRP A 82 -4.18 2.77 -7.79
N CYS A 83 -4.93 1.85 -7.19
CA CYS A 83 -4.37 0.74 -6.41
C CYS A 83 -3.54 -0.19 -7.32
N SER A 84 -3.98 -0.39 -8.56
CA SER A 84 -3.22 -1.15 -9.56
C SER A 84 -1.91 -0.44 -9.94
N CYS A 85 -1.95 0.88 -10.15
CA CYS A 85 -0.77 1.69 -10.45
C CYS A 85 0.23 1.67 -9.29
N GLU A 86 -0.22 1.81 -8.04
CA GLU A 86 0.63 1.78 -6.85
C GLU A 86 1.46 0.50 -6.75
N ILE A 87 0.81 -0.64 -6.91
CA ILE A 87 1.47 -1.95 -6.93
C ILE A 87 2.42 -2.03 -8.14
N GLY A 88 1.97 -1.61 -9.33
CA GLY A 88 2.77 -1.64 -10.55
C GLY A 88 4.10 -0.90 -10.41
N HIS A 89 4.11 0.29 -9.79
CA HIS A 89 5.34 1.03 -9.53
C HIS A 89 6.31 0.28 -8.60
N MET A 90 5.80 -0.40 -7.59
CA MET A 90 6.67 -1.16 -6.68
C MET A 90 7.19 -2.45 -7.33
N LEU A 91 6.38 -3.14 -8.13
CA LEU A 91 6.83 -4.30 -8.92
C LEU A 91 7.90 -3.92 -9.95
N GLU A 92 7.74 -2.78 -10.63
CA GLU A 92 8.77 -2.28 -11.54
C GLU A 92 10.06 -1.89 -10.79
N ARG A 93 9.93 -1.34 -9.57
CA ARG A 93 11.09 -1.07 -8.71
C ARG A 93 11.81 -2.37 -8.32
N GLU A 94 11.08 -3.40 -7.93
CA GLU A 94 11.63 -4.73 -7.64
C GLU A 94 12.42 -5.26 -8.84
N LYS A 95 11.79 -5.27 -10.02
CA LYS A 95 12.40 -5.74 -11.27
C LYS A 95 13.69 -4.98 -11.60
N LYS A 96 13.67 -3.64 -11.55
CA LYS A 96 14.84 -2.79 -11.83
C LYS A 96 16.00 -3.00 -10.84
N ASN A 97 15.73 -3.52 -9.65
CA ASN A 97 16.73 -3.76 -8.60
C ASN A 97 16.99 -5.25 -8.35
N GLY A 98 16.60 -6.12 -9.30
CA GLY A 98 16.91 -7.55 -9.29
C GLY A 98 16.25 -8.32 -8.15
N TYR A 99 15.09 -7.88 -7.65
CA TYR A 99 14.29 -8.66 -6.70
C TYR A 99 13.54 -9.78 -7.42
N ARG A 100 13.03 -10.74 -6.64
CA ARG A 100 12.31 -11.93 -7.13
C ARG A 100 13.14 -12.79 -8.08
N THR A 101 14.45 -12.87 -7.83
CA THR A 101 15.39 -13.78 -8.53
C THR A 101 15.90 -14.85 -7.58
N ILE A 102 16.70 -15.79 -8.09
CA ILE A 102 17.34 -16.83 -7.28
C ILE A 102 18.28 -16.21 -6.23
N GLU A 103 18.99 -15.14 -6.60
CA GLU A 103 19.97 -14.45 -5.75
C GLU A 103 19.29 -13.51 -4.74
N LYS A 104 18.10 -12.99 -5.08
CA LYS A 104 17.36 -12.05 -4.24
C LYS A 104 15.86 -12.36 -4.29
N PRO A 105 15.40 -13.44 -3.63
CA PRO A 105 14.03 -13.93 -3.75
C PRO A 105 12.99 -13.04 -3.04
N GLY A 106 13.43 -12.19 -2.10
CA GLY A 106 12.57 -11.24 -1.41
C GLY A 106 11.95 -10.18 -2.33
N GLY A 107 11.13 -9.31 -1.73
CA GLY A 107 10.45 -8.22 -2.43
C GLY A 107 10.15 -7.04 -1.52
N LEU A 108 9.55 -6.03 -2.12
CA LEU A 108 9.05 -4.80 -1.52
C LEU A 108 7.51 -4.78 -1.46
N VAL A 109 6.83 -5.69 -2.17
CA VAL A 109 5.37 -5.86 -2.17
C VAL A 109 4.96 -7.02 -1.26
N PHE A 110 4.09 -6.73 -0.29
CA PHE A 110 3.55 -7.68 0.69
C PHE A 110 2.02 -7.80 0.59
N PRO A 111 1.49 -8.56 -0.39
CA PRO A 111 0.04 -8.70 -0.56
C PRO A 111 -0.62 -9.30 0.67
N THR A 112 -1.55 -8.55 1.26
CA THR A 112 -2.23 -8.93 2.50
C THR A 112 -3.72 -9.07 2.24
N VAL A 113 -4.26 -10.28 2.36
CA VAL A 113 -5.66 -10.58 2.08
C VAL A 113 -6.50 -10.32 3.32
N ILE A 114 -7.46 -9.40 3.20
CA ILE A 114 -8.41 -9.06 4.28
C ILE A 114 -9.85 -9.48 3.96
N HIS A 115 -10.15 -9.90 2.72
CA HIS A 115 -11.49 -10.36 2.35
C HIS A 115 -11.49 -11.45 1.26
N ASP A 116 -10.88 -11.18 0.11
CA ASP A 116 -10.90 -12.09 -1.05
C ASP A 116 -9.47 -12.36 -1.51
N GLY A 117 -9.07 -13.62 -1.70
CA GLY A 117 -7.75 -13.99 -2.21
C GLY A 117 -7.76 -14.50 -3.66
N GLU A 118 -8.94 -14.65 -4.26
CA GLU A 118 -9.18 -15.38 -5.52
C GLU A 118 -9.08 -14.48 -6.76
N THR A 119 -9.48 -13.22 -6.65
CA THR A 119 -9.48 -12.25 -7.76
C THR A 119 -8.12 -11.57 -8.01
N MET A 120 -7.05 -12.11 -7.42
CA MET A 120 -5.73 -11.52 -7.51
C MET A 120 -5.06 -11.82 -8.87
N PRO A 121 -4.46 -10.83 -9.54
CA PRO A 121 -3.88 -11.02 -10.87
C PRO A 121 -2.68 -11.97 -10.80
N ILE A 122 -2.44 -12.71 -11.88
CA ILE A 122 -1.43 -13.76 -11.95
C ILE A 122 -0.03 -13.26 -11.56
N SER A 123 0.30 -12.02 -11.91
CA SER A 123 1.58 -11.38 -11.55
C SER A 123 1.80 -11.25 -10.05
N LEU A 124 0.72 -11.20 -9.26
CA LEU A 124 0.79 -11.18 -7.80
C LEU A 124 0.60 -12.58 -7.21
N THR A 125 0.02 -13.55 -7.93
CA THR A 125 -0.19 -14.90 -7.38
C THR A 125 1.11 -15.67 -7.18
N THR A 126 2.19 -15.27 -7.85
CA THR A 126 3.55 -15.81 -7.62
C THR A 126 4.23 -15.24 -6.38
N ILE A 127 3.63 -14.22 -5.76
CA ILE A 127 4.09 -13.62 -4.51
C ILE A 127 3.36 -14.31 -3.36
N GLN A 128 4.12 -14.75 -2.36
CA GLN A 128 3.53 -15.30 -1.15
C GLN A 128 2.58 -14.25 -0.53
N LYS A 129 1.33 -14.66 -0.35
CA LYS A 129 0.29 -13.81 0.24
C LYS A 129 0.31 -13.98 1.76
N PHE A 130 -0.05 -12.91 2.44
CA PHE A 130 -0.31 -12.94 3.86
C PHE A 130 -1.82 -12.89 4.10
N GLU A 131 -2.38 -13.94 4.68
CA GLU A 131 -3.84 -14.12 4.80
C GLU A 131 -4.29 -13.83 6.23
N ILE A 132 -5.18 -12.83 6.37
CA ILE A 132 -5.78 -12.41 7.65
C ILE A 132 -7.27 -12.08 7.52
N GLN A 133 -7.93 -12.57 6.47
CA GLN A 133 -9.35 -12.35 6.23
C GLN A 133 -10.23 -12.80 7.40
N GLU A 134 -9.80 -13.81 8.17
CA GLU A 134 -10.49 -14.26 9.39
C GLU A 134 -10.47 -13.22 10.51
N CYS A 135 -9.51 -12.30 10.49
CA CYS A 135 -9.34 -11.23 11.47
C CYS A 135 -10.04 -9.93 11.05
N TYR A 136 -10.40 -9.78 9.77
CA TYR A 136 -11.03 -8.58 9.29
C TYR A 136 -12.49 -8.48 9.77
N ASN A 137 -12.74 -7.51 10.67
CA ASN A 137 -14.06 -7.18 11.14
C ASN A 137 -14.09 -5.71 11.56
N VAL A 138 -14.82 -4.88 10.83
CA VAL A 138 -14.91 -3.42 11.07
C VAL A 138 -15.56 -3.04 12.42
N ARG A 139 -16.13 -4.02 13.14
CA ARG A 139 -16.69 -3.88 14.49
C ARG A 139 -15.88 -4.64 15.55
N MET A 140 -14.66 -5.06 15.23
CA MET A 140 -13.78 -5.75 16.16
C MET A 140 -13.47 -4.86 17.37
N SER A 141 -13.44 -5.44 18.56
CA SER A 141 -12.92 -4.77 19.76
C SER A 141 -11.40 -4.97 19.84
N VAL A 142 -10.68 -3.98 20.38
CA VAL A 142 -9.22 -4.02 20.54
C VAL A 142 -8.79 -5.20 21.42
N ASP A 143 -9.53 -5.49 22.48
CA ASP A 143 -9.23 -6.59 23.42
C ASP A 143 -10.00 -7.89 23.11
N SER A 144 -10.40 -8.09 21.85
CA SER A 144 -11.12 -9.30 21.46
C SER A 144 -10.16 -10.46 21.16
N PRO A 145 -10.57 -11.73 21.34
CA PRO A 145 -9.78 -12.88 20.90
C PRO A 145 -9.39 -12.83 19.41
N LYS A 146 -10.18 -12.14 18.58
CA LYS A 146 -9.87 -11.93 17.17
C LYS A 146 -8.69 -10.96 16.96
N ALA A 147 -8.53 -9.97 17.84
CA ALA A 147 -7.39 -9.06 17.83
C ALA A 147 -6.12 -9.79 18.30
N GLU A 148 -6.21 -10.71 19.26
CA GLU A 148 -5.10 -11.59 19.65
C GLU A 148 -4.64 -12.47 18.48
N ILE A 149 -5.59 -13.07 17.75
CA ILE A 149 -5.26 -13.85 16.54
C ILE A 149 -4.59 -12.95 15.49
N LEU A 150 -5.08 -11.72 15.29
CA LEU A 150 -4.45 -10.78 14.37
C LEU A 150 -3.01 -10.47 14.79
N ASP A 151 -2.77 -10.23 16.08
CA ASP A 151 -1.42 -9.96 16.60
C ASP A 151 -0.45 -11.12 16.32
N ASP A 152 -0.86 -12.35 16.64
CA ASP A 152 -0.07 -13.56 16.39
C ASP A 152 0.23 -13.75 14.91
N ARG A 153 -0.74 -13.46 14.04
CA ARG A 153 -0.56 -13.51 12.59
C ARG A 153 0.46 -12.47 12.13
N LEU A 154 0.38 -11.23 12.61
CA LEU A 154 1.22 -10.12 12.13
C LEU A 154 2.69 -10.25 12.54
N ARG A 155 3.01 -11.04 13.57
CA ARG A 155 4.40 -11.26 14.04
C ARG A 155 5.37 -11.66 12.91
N PRO A 156 5.16 -12.76 12.15
CA PRO A 156 6.04 -13.11 11.03
C PRO A 156 6.07 -12.04 9.93
N LEU A 157 4.93 -11.41 9.63
CA LEU A 157 4.87 -10.34 8.64
C LEU A 157 5.74 -9.13 9.05
N GLY A 158 5.75 -8.78 10.35
CA GLY A 158 6.57 -7.71 10.88
C GLY A 158 8.06 -7.95 10.66
N ARG A 159 8.52 -9.19 10.89
CA ARG A 159 9.90 -9.61 10.61
C ARG A 159 10.25 -9.50 9.13
N ASP A 160 9.41 -10.04 8.25
CA ASP A 160 9.66 -10.02 6.80
C ASP A 160 9.70 -8.58 6.24
N ILE A 161 8.84 -7.68 6.75
CA ILE A 161 8.86 -6.27 6.37
C ILE A 161 10.09 -5.56 6.92
N ALA A 162 10.51 -5.83 8.16
CA ALA A 162 11.72 -5.25 8.73
C ALA A 162 12.96 -5.64 7.91
N ASP A 163 13.05 -6.91 7.50
CA ASP A 163 14.10 -7.39 6.59
C ASP A 163 14.05 -6.65 5.24
N ALA A 164 12.87 -6.46 4.65
CA ALA A 164 12.73 -5.71 3.41
C ALA A 164 13.06 -4.22 3.56
N ILE A 165 12.77 -3.59 4.71
CA ILE A 165 13.14 -2.20 5.01
C ILE A 165 14.66 -2.05 5.07
N ASN A 166 15.35 -2.96 5.76
CA ASN A 166 16.80 -2.94 5.89
C ASN A 166 17.51 -3.23 4.57
N ASN A 167 16.92 -4.09 3.73
CA ASN A 167 17.46 -4.50 2.44
C ASN A 167 16.88 -3.71 1.25
N ALA A 168 16.13 -2.64 1.50
CA ALA A 168 15.55 -1.79 0.45
C ALA A 168 16.66 -1.18 -0.41
N PRO A 169 16.45 -1.01 -1.73
CA PRO A 169 17.47 -0.43 -2.60
C PRO A 169 17.73 1.03 -2.21
N THR A 170 18.89 1.59 -2.55
CA THR A 170 19.15 3.02 -2.32
C THR A 170 18.08 3.85 -3.02
N TRP A 171 17.49 4.79 -2.28
CA TRP A 171 16.43 5.64 -2.80
C TRP A 171 16.87 6.43 -4.03
N LYS A 172 15.99 6.51 -5.04
CA LYS A 172 16.19 7.29 -6.26
C LYS A 172 15.00 8.23 -6.51
N GLN A 173 15.31 9.45 -6.96
CA GLN A 173 14.31 10.49 -7.20
C GLN A 173 13.39 10.20 -8.40
N ASP A 174 13.88 9.44 -9.38
CA ASP A 174 13.11 9.00 -10.54
C ASP A 174 11.86 8.22 -10.12
N TRP A 175 11.88 7.47 -9.02
CA TRP A 175 10.70 6.75 -8.55
C TRP A 175 9.52 7.65 -8.17
N GLN A 176 9.80 8.85 -7.62
CA GLN A 176 8.74 9.83 -7.37
C GLN A 176 8.24 10.43 -8.67
N ILE A 177 9.15 10.80 -9.58
CA ILE A 177 8.81 11.41 -10.87
C ILE A 177 7.96 10.45 -11.71
N ASP A 178 8.40 9.19 -11.83
CA ASP A 178 7.71 8.13 -12.56
C ASP A 178 6.30 7.90 -11.98
N ALA A 179 6.19 7.82 -10.65
CA ALA A 179 4.91 7.63 -9.98
C ALA A 179 3.96 8.82 -10.21
N VAL A 180 4.44 10.05 -9.98
CA VAL A 180 3.65 11.26 -10.19
C VAL A 180 3.18 11.38 -11.64
N ASN A 181 4.06 11.18 -12.63
CA ASN A 181 3.71 11.27 -14.03
C ASN A 181 2.65 10.24 -14.44
N SER A 182 2.81 9.00 -13.98
CA SER A 182 1.84 7.92 -14.20
C SER A 182 0.47 8.28 -13.60
N PHE A 183 0.44 8.77 -12.37
CA PHE A 183 -0.79 9.15 -11.70
C PHE A 183 -1.47 10.37 -12.34
N VAL A 184 -0.70 11.40 -12.72
CA VAL A 184 -1.24 12.59 -13.40
C VAL A 184 -1.84 12.22 -14.76
N LYS A 185 -1.16 11.36 -15.53
CA LYS A 185 -1.68 10.86 -16.80
C LYS A 185 -3.00 10.10 -16.60
N GLN A 186 -3.08 9.22 -15.60
CA GLN A 186 -4.30 8.48 -15.29
C GLN A 186 -5.45 9.42 -14.88
N PHE A 187 -5.14 10.51 -14.17
CA PHE A 187 -6.12 11.51 -13.76
C PHE A 187 -6.74 12.22 -14.96
N HIS A 188 -5.92 12.70 -15.90
CA HIS A 188 -6.40 13.43 -17.06
C HIS A 188 -7.18 12.56 -18.06
N ILE A 189 -6.81 11.29 -18.26
CA ILE A 189 -7.61 10.33 -19.06
C ILE A 189 -9.05 10.23 -18.50
N ARG A 190 -9.20 10.33 -17.18
CA ARG A 190 -10.51 10.27 -16.53
C ARG A 190 -11.32 11.55 -16.71
N GLU A 191 -10.67 12.72 -16.67
CA GLU A 191 -11.37 14.00 -16.93
C GLU A 191 -11.87 14.08 -18.38
N GLU A 192 -11.04 13.69 -19.35
CA GLU A 192 -11.40 13.67 -20.78
C GLU A 192 -12.58 12.73 -21.08
N SER A 193 -12.67 11.60 -20.38
CA SER A 193 -13.79 10.65 -20.53
C SER A 193 -15.07 11.07 -19.80
N MET A 194 -15.02 12.08 -18.94
CA MET A 194 -16.16 12.54 -18.14
C MET A 194 -16.80 13.85 -18.62
N GLN A 195 -16.17 14.63 -19.49
CA GLN A 195 -16.68 15.93 -19.92
C GLN A 195 -17.06 15.96 -21.41
N SER A 196 -18.31 15.64 -21.72
CA SER A 196 -18.88 15.77 -23.07
C SER A 196 -19.56 17.13 -23.34
N GLN A 197 -19.69 18.00 -22.33
CA GLN A 197 -20.22 19.36 -22.48
C GLN A 197 -19.49 20.37 -21.59
N PRO A 198 -19.26 21.61 -22.07
CA PRO A 198 -18.69 22.67 -21.26
C PRO A 198 -19.66 23.06 -20.12
N PRO A 199 -19.15 23.47 -18.94
CA PRO A 199 -19.99 23.91 -17.85
C PRO A 199 -20.70 25.20 -18.27
N LYS A 200 -22.03 25.17 -18.31
CA LYS A 200 -22.83 26.39 -18.47
C LYS A 200 -22.88 27.10 -17.13
N PHE A 201 -22.11 28.18 -16.99
CA PHE A 201 -22.36 29.15 -15.95
C PHE A 201 -23.57 30.00 -16.39
N SER A 202 -24.72 29.73 -15.79
CA SER A 202 -25.87 30.64 -15.92
C SER A 202 -25.55 31.88 -15.10
N ILE A 203 -25.42 33.02 -15.78
CA ILE A 203 -25.35 34.37 -15.21
C ILE A 203 -26.76 34.79 -14.80
#